data_AF-A0AAD2DA74-F1
#
_entry.id   AF-A0AAD2DA74-F1
#
_cell.length_a   1.000
_cell.length_b   1.000
_cell.length_c   1.000
_cell.angle_alpha   90.00
_cell.angle_beta   90.00
_cell.angle_gamma   90.00
#
_symmetry.space_group_name_H-M   'P 1'
#
loop_
_entity.id
_entity.type
_entity.pdbx_description
1 polymer ?
#
loop_
_entity_poly.entity_id
_entity_poly.type
_entity_poly.pdbx_seq_one_letter_code
_entity_poly.pdbx_strand_id
1 'polypeptide(L)'
;MERNGEFRNTSSENCSEIQSFEVSVKTNDNDKAKGTFNNQIQFLLTALGSAVGYGNIWRFPYMLYKHGGGAFFVPYLFCLFFLIFPFYYMEVAFGQMYKKALHRYYDSIHPKLTGLSITVAMINFFFALFQLCLISWCFSFLINSFQDPLPWAPKLDEDGNISEFSSDYFIKEFLDKSDSMFDIRSYNPTIMFSSIIMVAFVFFSLYRGIHSAKYLSYVIVPLPYFILGVMFVKGITLEGFSSGWAYLYKPDWSKLCTLSIWSDAAGQAFTQQDLLKTLLLS
;
A
#
# COMPACT_ATOMS: atom_id res chain seq x y z
N MET A 1 -34.79 -52.43 13.25
CA MET A 1 -35.81 -51.37 13.36
C MET A 1 -35.05 -50.07 13.60
N GLU A 2 -34.44 -49.45 12.59
CA GLU A 2 -35.07 -48.59 11.55
C GLU A 2 -35.81 -47.41 12.19
N ARG A 3 -35.30 -46.17 12.11
CA ARG A 3 -35.22 -45.20 11.00
C ARG A 3 -36.49 -44.35 10.83
N ASN A 4 -36.29 -43.04 11.00
CA ASN A 4 -36.72 -41.93 10.13
C ASN A 4 -38.20 -41.51 9.99
N GLY A 5 -38.35 -40.20 9.79
CA GLY A 5 -39.46 -39.52 9.10
C GLY A 5 -40.33 -38.72 10.08
N GLU A 6 -40.65 -37.43 9.91
CA GLU A 6 -40.72 -36.50 8.78
C GLU A 6 -40.57 -35.08 9.39
N PHE A 7 -39.90 -34.05 8.87
CA PHE A 7 -39.78 -33.46 7.52
C PHE A 7 -41.11 -33.14 6.82
N ARG A 8 -41.61 -31.91 7.03
CA ARG A 8 -42.28 -31.09 6.00
C ARG A 8 -42.28 -29.62 6.47
N ASN A 9 -41.39 -28.82 5.90
CA ASN A 9 -41.54 -28.02 4.66
C ASN A 9 -41.85 -26.57 5.05
N THR A 10 -40.84 -25.70 5.05
CA THR A 10 -40.45 -24.88 3.89
C THR A 10 -41.62 -24.05 3.37
N SER A 11 -41.54 -22.73 3.54
CA SER A 11 -41.91 -21.69 2.55
C SER A 11 -42.12 -20.32 3.25
N SER A 12 -41.06 -19.63 3.70
CA SER A 12 -41.08 -18.15 3.83
C SER A 12 -39.76 -17.45 4.22
N GLU A 13 -38.64 -18.13 4.44
CA GLU A 13 -37.44 -17.45 5.01
C GLU A 13 -36.36 -17.00 4.01
N ASN A 14 -36.53 -17.27 2.71
CA ASN A 14 -35.56 -16.84 1.69
C ASN A 14 -35.98 -15.52 1.02
N CYS A 15 -35.82 -14.37 1.67
CA CYS A 15 -35.66 -13.08 0.94
C CYS A 15 -35.22 -11.87 1.78
N SER A 16 -34.33 -12.02 2.77
CA SER A 16 -33.66 -10.86 3.39
C SER A 16 -32.28 -11.15 3.98
N GLU A 17 -31.63 -12.23 3.54
CA GLU A 17 -30.21 -12.52 3.82
C GLU A 17 -29.28 -11.77 2.85
N ILE A 18 -29.38 -10.43 2.77
CA ILE A 18 -28.36 -9.62 2.09
C ILE A 18 -28.22 -8.25 2.79
N GLN A 19 -27.99 -8.20 4.11
CA GLN A 19 -27.47 -6.99 4.78
C GLN A 19 -27.16 -7.19 6.27
N SER A 20 -26.15 -7.99 6.60
CA SER A 20 -25.42 -7.85 7.89
C SER A 20 -24.20 -8.76 7.89
N PHE A 21 -23.10 -8.25 7.32
CA PHE A 21 -21.76 -8.81 7.47
C PHE A 21 -21.24 -8.51 8.89
N GLU A 22 -21.88 -9.12 9.90
CA GLU A 22 -21.40 -9.08 11.29
C GLU A 22 -20.38 -10.21 11.47
N VAL A 23 -19.11 -9.82 11.52
CA VAL A 23 -18.02 -10.66 12.01
C VAL A 23 -18.23 -10.84 13.53
N SER A 24 -19.09 -11.80 13.90
CA SER A 24 -19.31 -12.16 15.30
C SER A 24 -18.16 -13.05 15.76
N VAL A 25 -17.10 -12.42 16.28
CA VAL A 25 -16.05 -13.08 17.05
C VAL A 25 -16.61 -13.38 18.44
N LYS A 26 -17.07 -14.61 18.66
CA LYS A 26 -17.24 -15.12 20.04
C LYS A 26 -15.85 -15.41 20.62
N THR A 27 -15.33 -14.50 21.42
CA THR A 27 -14.13 -14.69 22.26
C THR A 27 -14.54 -14.97 23.70
N ASN A 28 -13.89 -15.95 24.33
CA ASN A 28 -14.00 -16.23 25.76
C ASN A 28 -13.52 -15.01 26.58
N ASP A 29 -14.09 -14.82 27.77
CA ASP A 29 -14.04 -13.60 28.59
C ASP A 29 -12.65 -13.05 28.98
N ASN A 30 -11.55 -13.74 28.66
CA ASN A 30 -10.18 -13.27 28.91
C ASN A 30 -9.53 -12.52 27.72
N ASP A 31 -10.17 -12.47 26.54
CA ASP A 31 -9.65 -11.77 25.33
C ASP A 31 -10.21 -10.35 25.14
N LYS A 32 -10.93 -9.79 26.14
CA LYS A 32 -11.44 -8.40 26.11
C LYS A 32 -10.33 -7.33 26.01
N ALA A 33 -9.06 -7.71 26.15
CA ALA A 33 -7.89 -6.83 25.97
C ALA A 33 -7.40 -6.71 24.52
N LYS A 34 -7.87 -7.55 23.58
CA LYS A 34 -7.62 -7.36 22.15
C LYS A 34 -8.71 -6.47 21.58
N GLY A 35 -8.37 -5.18 21.49
CA GLY A 35 -9.29 -4.09 21.18
C GLY A 35 -10.22 -4.35 19.99
N THR A 36 -11.51 -4.47 20.27
CA THR A 36 -12.57 -4.45 19.28
C THR A 36 -12.69 -3.04 18.69
N PHE A 37 -12.81 -2.92 17.37
CA PHE A 37 -13.15 -1.64 16.74
C PHE A 37 -14.58 -1.29 17.12
N ASN A 38 -14.75 -0.26 17.95
CA ASN A 38 -16.06 0.07 18.52
C ASN A 38 -17.02 0.72 17.49
N ASN A 39 -16.53 1.06 16.29
CA ASN A 39 -17.29 1.76 15.24
C ASN A 39 -16.92 1.21 13.84
N GLN A 40 -17.92 0.91 13.03
CA GLN A 40 -17.77 0.36 11.66
C GLN A 40 -16.98 1.30 10.72
N ILE A 41 -17.10 2.61 10.91
CA ILE A 41 -16.34 3.62 10.14
C ILE A 41 -14.83 3.52 10.42
N GLN A 42 -14.43 3.14 11.63
CA GLN A 42 -13.01 2.97 11.98
C GLN A 42 -12.43 1.76 11.26
N PHE A 43 -13.20 0.67 11.25
CA PHE A 43 -12.83 -0.53 10.50
C PHE A 43 -12.71 -0.23 9.00
N LEU A 44 -13.70 0.47 8.43
CA LEU A 44 -13.67 0.85 7.01
C LEU A 44 -12.50 1.80 6.70
N LEU A 45 -12.24 2.81 7.54
CA LEU A 45 -11.15 3.77 7.33
C LEU A 45 -9.79 3.09 7.43
N THR A 46 -9.59 2.20 8.40
CA THR A 46 -8.37 1.40 8.53
C THR A 46 -8.20 0.45 7.34
N ALA A 47 -9.29 -0.16 6.84
CA ALA A 47 -9.25 -1.00 5.65
C ALA A 47 -8.99 -0.20 4.35
N LEU A 48 -9.53 1.02 4.22
CA LEU A 48 -9.24 1.90 3.09
C LEU A 48 -7.79 2.40 3.12
N GLY A 49 -7.28 2.73 4.31
CA GLY A 49 -5.89 3.12 4.52
C GLY A 49 -4.90 2.00 4.16
N SER A 50 -5.29 0.74 4.36
CA SER A 50 -4.47 -0.41 3.95
C SER A 50 -4.64 -0.81 2.49
N ALA A 51 -5.78 -0.51 1.87
CA ALA A 51 -6.00 -0.76 0.45
C ALA A 51 -5.27 0.23 -0.46
N VAL A 52 -5.06 1.47 0.01
CA VAL A 52 -4.40 2.53 -0.76
C VAL A 52 -2.93 2.63 -0.38
N GLY A 53 -2.11 1.84 -1.05
CA GLY A 53 -0.65 1.89 -0.91
C GLY A 53 0.01 3.04 -1.67
N TYR A 54 1.18 3.46 -1.20
CA TYR A 54 2.05 4.43 -1.89
C TYR A 54 2.30 4.09 -3.37
N GLY A 55 2.37 2.80 -3.69
CA GLY A 55 2.53 2.32 -5.08
C GLY A 55 1.41 2.75 -6.02
N ASN A 56 0.19 3.03 -5.52
CA ASN A 56 -0.91 3.48 -6.38
C ASN A 56 -0.74 4.93 -6.83
N ILE A 57 -0.03 5.76 -6.06
CA ILE A 57 0.09 7.19 -6.32
C ILE A 57 1.09 7.47 -7.45
N TRP A 58 2.25 6.79 -7.45
CA TRP A 58 3.31 7.06 -8.44
C TRP A 58 3.50 5.95 -9.48
N ARG A 59 3.38 4.67 -9.08
CA ARG A 59 3.72 3.55 -9.98
C ARG A 59 2.63 3.34 -11.01
N PHE A 60 1.38 3.53 -10.62
CA PHE A 60 0.24 3.35 -11.51
C PHE A 60 0.23 4.37 -12.67
N PRO A 61 0.34 5.70 -12.45
CA PRO A 61 0.47 6.65 -13.55
C PRO A 61 1.70 6.42 -14.43
N TYR A 62 2.83 6.02 -13.83
CA TYR A 62 4.04 5.68 -14.56
C TYR A 62 3.84 4.48 -15.50
N MET A 63 3.18 3.42 -15.03
CA MET A 63 2.89 2.24 -15.85
C MET A 63 1.89 2.54 -16.96
N LEU A 64 0.85 3.34 -16.69
CA LEU A 64 -0.07 3.85 -17.71
C LEU A 64 0.70 4.58 -18.81
N TYR A 65 1.61 5.50 -18.44
CA TYR A 65 2.40 6.25 -19.41
C TYR A 65 3.26 5.34 -20.29
N LYS A 66 4.02 4.43 -19.68
CA LYS A 66 4.92 3.50 -20.41
C LYS A 66 4.17 2.59 -21.39
N HIS A 67 2.99 2.12 -21.00
CA HIS A 67 2.25 1.07 -21.70
C HIS A 67 1.13 1.58 -22.63
N GLY A 68 1.17 2.85 -23.03
CA GLY A 68 0.24 3.39 -24.05
C GLY A 68 -1.06 3.92 -23.46
N GLY A 69 -0.98 4.52 -22.28
CA GLY A 69 -2.08 5.20 -21.59
C GLY A 69 -3.23 4.24 -21.28
N GLY A 70 -4.41 4.56 -21.79
CA GLY A 70 -5.66 3.87 -21.51
C GLY A 70 -5.67 2.38 -21.85
N ALA A 71 -4.79 1.90 -22.73
CA ALA A 71 -4.70 0.48 -23.08
C ALA A 71 -4.32 -0.40 -21.88
N PHE A 72 -3.54 0.11 -20.93
CA PHE A 72 -3.10 -0.63 -19.74
C PHE A 72 -4.25 -1.00 -18.78
N PHE A 73 -5.39 -0.29 -18.83
CA PHE A 73 -6.54 -0.61 -17.96
C PHE A 73 -7.15 -1.99 -18.25
N VAL A 74 -7.16 -2.43 -19.51
CA VAL A 74 -7.74 -3.72 -19.91
C VAL A 74 -7.05 -4.91 -19.24
N PRO A 75 -5.72 -5.10 -19.40
CA PRO A 75 -5.00 -6.19 -18.74
C PRO A 75 -4.98 -6.04 -17.22
N TYR A 76 -4.96 -4.81 -16.69
CA TYR A 76 -5.04 -4.56 -15.25
C TYR A 76 -6.38 -5.03 -14.67
N LEU A 77 -7.52 -4.66 -15.27
CA LEU A 77 -8.85 -5.11 -14.82
C LEU A 77 -9.03 -6.62 -14.99
N PHE A 78 -8.47 -7.20 -16.06
CA PHE A 78 -8.47 -8.65 -16.25
C PHE A 78 -7.72 -9.36 -15.12
N CYS A 79 -6.48 -8.97 -14.83
CA CYS A 79 -5.72 -9.54 -13.71
C CYS A 79 -6.41 -9.30 -12.36
N LEU A 80 -7.03 -8.14 -12.17
CA LEU A 80 -7.79 -7.84 -10.96
C LEU A 80 -8.96 -8.80 -10.76
N PHE A 81 -9.75 -9.05 -11.79
CA PHE A 81 -10.91 -9.93 -11.68
C PHE A 81 -10.52 -11.41 -11.59
N PHE A 82 -9.61 -11.88 -12.44
CA PHE A 82 -9.31 -13.31 -12.55
C PHE A 82 -8.22 -13.81 -11.59
N LEU A 83 -7.31 -12.93 -11.16
CA LEU A 83 -6.25 -13.31 -10.21
C LEU A 83 -6.58 -12.76 -8.82
N ILE A 84 -6.72 -11.43 -8.67
CA ILE A 84 -6.80 -10.84 -7.34
C ILE A 84 -8.07 -11.29 -6.59
N PHE A 85 -9.26 -11.25 -7.20
CA PHE A 85 -10.48 -11.62 -6.48
C PHE A 85 -10.49 -13.06 -5.97
N PRO A 86 -10.14 -14.09 -6.78
CA PRO A 86 -10.04 -15.45 -6.27
C PRO A 86 -8.98 -15.61 -5.19
N PHE A 87 -7.80 -14.98 -5.34
CA PHE A 87 -6.75 -15.05 -4.34
C PHE A 87 -7.17 -14.36 -3.02
N TYR A 88 -7.81 -13.20 -3.11
CA TYR A 88 -8.34 -12.48 -1.95
C TYR A 88 -9.41 -13.30 -1.22
N TYR A 89 -10.34 -13.90 -1.95
CA TYR A 89 -11.38 -14.74 -1.34
C TYR A 89 -10.79 -15.98 -0.67
N MET A 90 -9.86 -16.67 -1.33
CA MET A 90 -9.14 -17.82 -0.77
C MET A 90 -8.46 -17.45 0.55
N GLU A 91 -7.81 -16.30 0.59
CA GLU A 91 -7.08 -15.83 1.76
C GLU A 91 -7.99 -15.43 2.92
N VAL A 92 -9.10 -14.73 2.66
CA VAL A 92 -10.09 -14.42 3.69
C VAL A 92 -10.71 -15.70 4.25
N ALA A 93 -11.04 -16.68 3.39
CA ALA A 93 -11.55 -17.97 3.81
C ALA A 93 -10.55 -18.69 4.73
N PHE A 94 -9.26 -18.71 4.37
CA PHE A 94 -8.22 -19.27 5.23
C PHE A 94 -8.04 -18.51 6.55
N GLY A 95 -8.09 -17.18 6.54
CA GLY A 95 -8.04 -16.37 7.76
C GLY A 95 -9.18 -16.69 8.73
N GLN A 96 -10.40 -16.87 8.20
CA GLN A 96 -11.59 -17.20 9.00
C GLN A 96 -11.59 -18.63 9.55
N MET A 97 -11.08 -19.59 8.80
CA MET A 97 -11.06 -21.01 9.19
C MET A 97 -10.08 -21.27 10.34
N TYR A 98 -8.91 -20.66 10.31
CA TYR A 98 -7.82 -21.03 11.21
C TYR A 98 -7.69 -20.10 12.42
N LYS A 99 -8.23 -18.86 12.38
CA LYS A 99 -8.27 -17.86 13.48
C LYS A 99 -6.99 -17.82 14.35
N LYS A 100 -5.83 -18.02 13.73
CA LYS A 100 -4.51 -18.13 14.37
C LYS A 100 -3.55 -17.21 13.65
N ALA A 101 -2.59 -16.66 14.38
CA ALA A 101 -1.52 -15.85 13.81
C ALA A 101 -0.75 -16.64 12.73
N LEU A 102 -0.26 -15.93 11.71
CA LEU A 102 0.35 -16.48 10.49
C LEU A 102 1.40 -17.58 10.75
N HIS A 103 2.23 -17.44 11.78
CA HIS A 103 3.24 -18.46 12.10
C HIS A 103 2.64 -19.79 12.57
N ARG A 104 1.56 -19.74 13.38
CA ARG A 104 0.86 -20.91 13.95
C ARG A 104 -0.18 -21.50 12.99
N TYR A 105 -0.52 -20.75 11.94
CA TYR A 105 -1.38 -21.19 10.84
C TYR A 105 -0.76 -22.37 10.09
N TYR A 106 0.47 -22.21 9.58
CA TYR A 106 1.13 -23.24 8.77
C TYR A 106 1.49 -24.50 9.57
N ASP A 107 1.80 -24.34 10.87
CA ASP A 107 2.00 -25.47 11.79
C ASP A 107 0.75 -26.33 11.97
N SER A 108 -0.44 -25.73 11.83
CA SER A 108 -1.72 -26.44 11.97
C SER A 108 -2.11 -27.25 10.73
N ILE A 109 -1.52 -26.94 9.57
CA ILE A 109 -1.79 -27.64 8.30
C ILE A 109 -0.82 -28.81 8.14
N HIS A 110 0.49 -28.54 8.22
CA HIS A 110 1.51 -29.58 8.14
C HIS A 110 2.84 -29.09 8.74
N PRO A 111 3.53 -29.89 9.57
CA PRO A 111 4.76 -29.47 10.26
C PRO A 111 5.95 -29.14 9.34
N LYS A 112 5.91 -29.53 8.06
CA LYS A 112 6.92 -29.11 7.06
C LYS A 112 6.66 -27.73 6.45
N LEU A 113 5.46 -27.16 6.62
CA LEU A 113 5.10 -25.84 6.09
C LEU A 113 5.51 -24.69 7.01
N THR A 114 6.02 -24.98 8.21
CA THR A 114 6.55 -23.99 9.17
C THR A 114 7.64 -23.10 8.55
N GLY A 115 8.45 -23.63 7.62
CA GLY A 115 9.47 -22.86 6.91
C GLY A 115 8.89 -21.72 6.07
N LEU A 116 7.69 -21.89 5.50
CA LEU A 116 7.03 -20.88 4.67
C LEU A 116 6.67 -19.63 5.50
N SER A 117 6.19 -19.81 6.73
CA SER A 117 5.87 -18.70 7.63
C SER A 117 7.09 -17.85 7.97
N ILE A 118 8.24 -18.51 8.18
CA ILE A 118 9.49 -17.83 8.50
C ILE A 118 9.97 -17.03 7.29
N THR A 119 9.90 -17.60 6.08
CA THR A 119 10.25 -16.88 4.84
C THR A 119 9.36 -15.67 4.61
N VAL A 120 8.03 -15.80 4.81
CA VAL A 120 7.10 -14.66 4.68
C VAL A 120 7.37 -13.59 5.73
N ALA A 121 7.65 -13.97 6.98
CA ALA A 121 8.05 -13.04 8.02
C ALA A 121 9.36 -12.30 7.68
N MET A 122 10.35 -13.00 7.12
CA MET A 122 11.61 -12.39 6.65
C MET A 122 11.36 -11.39 5.53
N ILE A 123 10.57 -11.73 4.51
CA ILE A 123 10.24 -10.81 3.40
C ILE A 123 9.55 -9.55 3.95
N ASN A 124 8.58 -9.71 4.84
CA ASN A 124 7.87 -8.59 5.45
C ASN A 124 8.81 -7.72 6.30
N PHE A 125 9.78 -8.32 6.98
CA PHE A 125 10.80 -7.59 7.73
C PHE A 125 11.68 -6.74 6.81
N PHE A 126 12.22 -7.30 5.72
CA PHE A 126 13.02 -6.53 4.76
C PHE A 126 12.21 -5.44 4.06
N PHE A 127 10.96 -5.72 3.71
CA PHE A 127 10.06 -4.73 3.13
C PHE A 127 9.77 -3.59 4.12
N ALA A 128 9.57 -3.89 5.40
CA ALA A 128 9.39 -2.87 6.43
C ALA A 128 10.62 -1.95 6.56
N LEU A 129 11.84 -2.50 6.54
CA LEU A 129 13.07 -1.70 6.56
C LEU A 129 13.17 -0.75 5.36
N PHE A 130 12.84 -1.25 4.16
CA PHE A 130 12.81 -0.44 2.95
C PHE A 130 11.79 0.71 3.06
N GLN A 131 10.60 0.45 3.58
CA GLN A 131 9.56 1.48 3.76
C GLN A 131 9.96 2.53 4.82
N LEU A 132 10.65 2.12 5.89
CA LEU A 132 11.18 3.06 6.88
C LEU A 132 12.19 4.04 6.25
N CYS A 133 13.05 3.54 5.34
CA CYS A 133 13.99 4.38 4.60
C CYS A 133 13.26 5.38 3.69
N LEU A 134 12.23 4.95 2.95
CA LEU A 134 11.46 5.85 2.08
C LEU A 134 10.74 6.94 2.88
N ILE A 135 10.10 6.59 4.00
CA ILE A 135 9.39 7.55 4.85
C ILE A 135 10.39 8.55 5.45
N SER A 136 11.59 8.11 5.80
CA SER A 136 12.69 8.99 6.25
C SER A 136 13.11 9.99 5.18
N TRP A 137 13.18 9.59 3.91
CA TRP A 137 13.47 10.51 2.82
C TRP A 137 12.37 11.54 2.65
N CYS A 138 11.11 11.11 2.62
CA CYS A 138 9.96 12.03 2.55
C CYS A 138 9.96 13.04 3.71
N PHE A 139 10.29 12.60 4.93
CA PHE A 139 10.38 13.47 6.09
C PHE A 139 11.52 14.50 5.97
N SER A 140 12.68 14.11 5.42
CA SER A 140 13.76 15.06 5.14
C SER A 140 13.35 16.12 4.11
N PHE A 141 12.68 15.70 3.03
CA PHE A 141 12.14 16.62 2.03
C PHE A 141 11.09 17.57 2.62
N LEU A 142 10.28 17.09 3.56
CA LEU A 142 9.31 17.92 4.27
C LEU A 142 10.00 19.00 5.11
N ILE A 143 11.07 18.66 5.84
CA ILE A 143 11.84 19.64 6.63
C ILE A 143 12.51 20.68 5.71
N ASN A 144 13.13 20.22 4.63
CA ASN A 144 13.81 21.09 3.67
C ASN A 144 12.83 21.99 2.88
N SER A 145 11.54 21.66 2.86
CA SER A 145 10.49 22.48 2.24
C SER A 145 10.19 23.79 2.98
N PHE A 146 10.66 23.95 4.23
CA PHE A 146 10.47 25.18 5.00
C PHE A 146 11.55 26.25 4.74
N GLN A 147 12.46 26.02 3.79
CA GLN A 147 13.53 26.95 3.42
C GLN A 147 13.19 27.70 2.13
N ASP A 148 13.38 29.03 2.15
CA ASP A 148 13.30 29.91 0.98
C ASP A 148 14.69 30.48 0.68
N PRO A 149 15.33 30.19 -0.48
CA PRO A 149 14.83 29.42 -1.63
C PRO A 149 14.86 27.90 -1.41
N LEU A 150 14.01 27.18 -2.14
CA LEU A 150 13.93 25.72 -2.03
C LEU A 150 15.24 25.08 -2.53
N PRO A 151 15.81 24.09 -1.83
CA PRO A 151 17.09 23.47 -2.20
C PRO A 151 17.09 22.79 -3.58
N TRP A 152 15.92 22.30 -4.03
CA TRP A 152 15.74 21.67 -5.34
C TRP A 152 15.14 22.62 -6.39
N ALA A 153 15.01 23.91 -6.08
CA ALA A 153 14.65 24.90 -7.08
C ALA A 153 15.74 24.98 -8.16
N PRO A 154 15.38 25.22 -9.44
CA PRO A 154 16.36 25.38 -10.49
C PRO A 154 17.27 26.57 -10.14
N LYS A 155 18.56 26.29 -9.97
CA LYS A 155 19.57 27.34 -9.82
C LYS A 155 19.84 27.92 -11.21
N LEU A 156 19.79 29.24 -11.31
CA LEU A 156 20.16 29.97 -12.52
C LEU A 156 21.64 30.29 -12.41
N ASP A 157 22.41 29.97 -13.45
CA ASP A 157 23.78 30.47 -13.59
C ASP A 157 23.77 32.00 -13.78
N GLU A 158 24.94 32.63 -13.59
CA GLU A 158 25.14 34.07 -13.84
C GLU A 158 24.74 34.48 -15.28
N ASP A 159 24.71 33.54 -16.23
CA ASP A 159 24.28 33.71 -17.62
C ASP A 159 22.76 33.48 -17.85
N GLY A 160 21.98 33.22 -16.81
CA GLY A 160 20.52 32.99 -16.90
C GLY A 160 20.13 31.60 -17.43
N ASN A 161 21.09 30.70 -17.63
CA ASN A 161 20.84 29.31 -18.00
C ASN A 161 20.55 28.45 -16.76
N ILE A 162 19.70 27.43 -16.91
CA ILE A 162 19.40 26.46 -15.85
C ILE A 162 20.57 25.48 -15.76
N SER A 163 21.40 25.58 -14.72
CA SER A 163 22.59 24.75 -14.56
C SER A 163 22.35 23.45 -13.81
N GLU A 164 21.41 23.43 -12.87
CA GLU A 164 21.08 22.25 -12.08
C GLU A 164 19.57 21.99 -12.09
N PHE A 165 19.18 20.84 -12.64
CA PHE A 165 17.80 20.35 -12.59
C PHE A 165 17.51 19.72 -11.22
N SER A 166 16.25 19.72 -10.78
CA SER A 166 15.84 19.16 -9.48
C SER A 166 16.25 17.70 -9.25
N SER A 167 16.44 16.93 -10.33
CA SER A 167 16.92 15.54 -10.29
C SER A 167 18.37 15.41 -9.82
N ASP A 168 19.20 16.40 -10.15
CA ASP A 168 20.62 16.41 -9.78
C ASP A 168 20.79 16.66 -8.29
N TYR A 169 19.95 17.51 -7.70
CA TYR A 169 19.87 17.69 -6.25
C TYR A 169 19.62 16.35 -5.54
N PHE A 170 18.65 15.55 -6.00
CA PHE A 170 18.34 14.26 -5.37
C PHE A 170 19.51 13.27 -5.45
N ILE A 171 20.15 13.14 -6.61
CA ILE A 171 21.19 12.13 -6.83
C ILE A 171 22.54 12.55 -6.23
N LYS A 172 22.94 13.82 -6.39
CA LYS A 172 24.26 14.32 -6.03
C LYS A 172 24.31 14.86 -4.61
N GLU A 173 23.32 15.66 -4.21
CA GLU A 173 23.36 16.41 -2.95
C GLU A 173 22.60 15.69 -1.82
N PHE A 174 21.43 15.14 -2.11
CA PHE A 174 20.64 14.41 -1.14
C PHE A 174 21.17 13.00 -0.92
N LEU A 175 21.25 12.18 -1.97
CA LEU A 175 21.71 10.79 -1.85
C LEU A 175 23.22 10.66 -1.66
N ASP A 176 24.01 11.67 -2.05
CA ASP A 176 25.49 11.62 -2.07
C ASP A 176 26.00 10.30 -2.67
N LYS A 177 25.51 10.01 -3.90
CA LYS A 177 25.70 8.71 -4.53
C LYS A 177 27.19 8.45 -4.81
N SER A 178 27.74 7.38 -4.23
CA SER A 178 29.08 6.90 -4.55
C SER A 178 29.17 6.29 -5.97
N ASP A 179 30.33 6.40 -6.60
CA ASP A 179 30.60 5.85 -7.93
C ASP A 179 30.60 4.31 -7.97
N SER A 180 30.78 3.67 -6.81
CA SER A 180 30.79 2.21 -6.68
C SER A 180 29.91 1.72 -5.51
N MET A 181 29.30 0.54 -5.67
CA MET A 181 28.42 -0.07 -4.66
C MET A 181 29.17 -0.46 -3.37
N PHE A 182 30.50 -0.59 -3.44
CA PHE A 182 31.34 -1.05 -2.33
C PHE A 182 32.17 0.07 -1.69
N ASP A 183 32.27 1.25 -2.30
CA ASP A 183 32.92 2.41 -1.70
C ASP A 183 31.96 3.20 -0.82
N ILE A 184 31.81 2.75 0.43
CA ILE A 184 31.09 3.49 1.48
C ILE A 184 32.03 4.58 2.01
N ARG A 185 32.22 5.65 1.25
CA ARG A 185 33.23 6.69 1.56
C ARG A 185 32.69 7.85 2.41
N SER A 186 31.38 8.13 2.38
CA SER A 186 30.76 9.20 3.16
C SER A 186 29.32 8.86 3.52
N TYR A 187 28.85 9.29 4.69
CA TYR A 187 27.45 9.21 5.08
C TYR A 187 26.85 10.61 5.09
N ASN A 188 25.68 10.78 4.47
CA ASN A 188 24.96 12.05 4.54
C ASN A 188 24.33 12.20 5.94
N PRO A 189 24.79 13.16 6.77
CA PRO A 189 24.29 13.31 8.13
C PRO A 189 22.79 13.63 8.17
N THR A 190 22.28 14.37 7.18
CA THR A 190 20.87 14.76 7.09
C THR A 190 19.96 13.54 6.99
N ILE A 191 20.31 12.58 6.12
CA ILE A 191 19.54 11.34 5.97
C ILE A 191 19.63 10.52 7.25
N MET A 192 20.82 10.42 7.84
CA MET A 192 21.01 9.64 9.07
C MET A 192 20.15 10.18 10.23
N PHE A 193 20.17 11.49 10.49
CA PHE A 193 19.33 12.07 11.55
C PHE A 193 17.84 11.89 11.27
N SER A 194 17.40 12.10 10.03
CA SER A 194 15.99 11.92 9.67
C SER A 194 15.50 10.47 9.85
N SER A 195 16.37 9.50 9.57
CA SER A 195 16.03 8.08 9.71
C SER A 195 15.93 7.65 11.16
N ILE A 196 16.82 8.14 12.04
CA ILE A 196 16.74 7.92 13.48
C ILE A 196 15.44 8.52 14.04
N ILE A 197 15.08 9.75 13.64
CA ILE A 197 13.84 10.40 14.07
C ILE A 197 12.62 9.59 13.62
N MET A 198 12.58 9.15 12.37
CA MET A 198 11.45 8.37 11.87
C MET A 198 11.34 6.98 12.52
N VAL A 199 12.46 6.31 12.79
CA VAL A 199 12.46 5.05 13.54
C VAL A 199 11.96 5.27 14.97
N ALA A 200 12.40 6.33 15.64
CA ALA A 200 11.91 6.69 16.98
C ALA A 200 10.41 7.01 16.98
N PHE A 201 9.92 7.73 15.96
CA PHE A 201 8.51 8.04 15.78
C PHE A 201 7.67 6.77 15.59
N VAL A 202 8.09 5.87 14.69
CA VAL A 202 7.40 4.60 14.46
C VAL A 202 7.44 3.74 15.72
N PHE A 203 8.58 3.63 16.39
CA PHE A 203 8.70 2.89 17.65
C PHE A 203 7.74 3.43 18.71
N PHE A 204 7.67 4.75 18.89
CA PHE A 204 6.75 5.38 19.85
C PHE A 204 5.28 5.18 19.46
N SER A 205 4.96 5.21 18.17
CA SER A 205 3.60 4.95 17.67
C SER A 205 3.12 3.52 17.98
N LEU A 206 4.06 2.57 18.01
CA LEU A 206 3.81 1.16 18.32
C LEU A 206 3.94 0.83 19.81
N TYR A 207 4.66 1.63 20.60
CA TYR A 207 4.94 1.38 22.02
C TYR A 207 3.67 1.23 22.87
N ARG A 208 2.61 1.98 22.55
CA ARG A 208 1.30 1.88 23.22
C ARG A 208 0.34 0.86 22.56
N GLY A 209 0.84 0.08 21.61
CA GLY A 209 0.08 -0.93 20.87
C GLY A 209 -1.03 -0.35 20.00
N ILE A 210 -2.04 -1.18 19.74
CA ILE A 210 -3.15 -0.91 18.82
C ILE A 210 -3.96 0.34 19.24
N HIS A 211 -3.97 0.66 20.54
CA HIS A 211 -4.73 1.80 21.05
C HIS A 211 -4.18 3.15 20.60
N SER A 212 -2.86 3.32 20.45
CA SER A 212 -2.27 4.56 19.91
C SER A 212 -2.26 4.59 18.39
N ALA A 213 -2.00 3.44 17.75
CA ALA A 213 -1.99 3.32 16.30
C ALA A 213 -3.33 3.73 15.66
N LYS A 214 -4.47 3.38 16.27
CA LYS A 214 -5.80 3.77 15.75
C LYS A 214 -6.01 5.29 15.73
N TYR A 215 -5.56 6.03 16.75
CA TYR A 215 -5.71 7.49 16.77
C TYR A 215 -4.87 8.15 15.68
N LEU A 216 -3.65 7.65 15.48
CA LEU A 216 -2.76 8.13 14.44
C LEU A 216 -3.32 7.84 13.03
N SER A 217 -3.97 6.69 12.85
CA SER A 217 -4.62 6.30 11.59
C SER A 217 -5.71 7.29 11.16
N TYR A 218 -6.50 7.86 12.09
CA TYR A 218 -7.49 8.88 11.74
C TYR A 218 -6.93 10.14 11.13
N VAL A 219 -5.65 10.45 11.39
CA VAL A 219 -5.00 11.63 10.82
C VAL A 219 -4.25 11.24 9.56
N ILE A 220 -3.49 10.15 9.59
CA ILE A 220 -2.63 9.71 8.48
C ILE A 220 -3.43 9.22 7.28
N VAL A 221 -4.58 8.57 7.48
CA VAL A 221 -5.38 8.03 6.35
C VAL A 221 -6.04 9.13 5.53
N PRO A 222 -6.81 10.10 6.09
CA PRO A 222 -7.48 11.11 5.28
C PRO A 222 -6.53 12.17 4.70
N LEU A 223 -5.38 12.42 5.32
CA LEU A 223 -4.46 13.48 4.91
C LEU A 223 -3.95 13.33 3.46
N PRO A 224 -3.48 12.14 3.00
CA PRO A 224 -3.12 11.92 1.60
C PRO A 224 -4.29 12.13 0.63
N TYR A 225 -5.53 11.75 0.99
CA TYR A 225 -6.69 12.00 0.13
C TYR A 225 -6.98 13.51 0.01
N PHE A 226 -6.84 14.25 1.11
CA PHE A 226 -6.98 15.70 1.09
C PHE A 226 -5.91 16.35 0.20
N ILE A 227 -4.64 15.97 0.35
CA ILE A 227 -3.53 16.47 -0.47
C ILE A 227 -3.76 16.12 -1.95
N LEU A 228 -4.16 14.89 -2.26
CA LEU A 228 -4.50 14.46 -3.61
C LEU A 228 -5.65 15.30 -4.19
N GLY A 229 -6.66 15.63 -3.39
CA GLY A 229 -7.74 16.52 -3.81
C GLY A 229 -7.23 17.92 -4.18
N VAL A 230 -6.37 18.51 -3.36
CA VAL A 230 -5.76 19.83 -3.64
C VAL A 230 -4.86 19.76 -4.88
N MET A 231 -4.02 18.73 -4.99
CA MET A 231 -3.16 18.52 -6.16
C MET A 231 -3.97 18.30 -7.44
N PHE A 232 -5.12 17.62 -7.35
CA PHE A 232 -6.03 17.43 -8.49
C PHE A 232 -6.61 18.78 -8.95
N VAL A 233 -7.12 19.60 -8.03
CA VAL A 233 -7.64 20.93 -8.36
C VAL A 233 -6.56 21.83 -8.95
N LYS A 234 -5.34 21.80 -8.41
CA LYS A 234 -4.21 22.52 -9.01
C LYS A 234 -3.84 21.96 -10.39
N GLY A 235 -3.84 20.65 -10.55
CA GLY A 235 -3.53 19.94 -11.79
C GLY A 235 -4.43 20.35 -12.95
N ILE A 236 -5.73 20.51 -12.71
CA ILE A 236 -6.67 20.96 -13.76
C ILE A 236 -6.53 22.44 -14.11
N THR A 237 -5.98 23.27 -13.20
CA THR A 237 -5.76 24.71 -13.44
C THR A 237 -4.44 25.02 -14.16
N LEU A 238 -3.53 24.05 -14.28
CA LEU A 238 -2.25 24.23 -14.97
C LEU A 238 -2.41 24.25 -16.49
N GLU A 239 -1.68 25.15 -17.14
CA GLU A 239 -1.57 25.19 -18.59
C GLU A 239 -0.92 23.89 -19.09
N GLY A 240 -1.56 23.20 -20.03
CA GLY A 240 -1.13 21.89 -20.52
C GLY A 240 -1.86 20.68 -19.92
N PHE A 241 -2.86 20.87 -19.04
CA PHE A 241 -3.71 19.76 -18.58
C PHE A 241 -4.38 19.01 -19.74
N SER A 242 -4.82 19.73 -20.78
CA SER A 242 -5.53 19.15 -21.92
C SER A 242 -4.69 18.14 -22.71
N SER A 243 -3.38 18.38 -22.87
CA SER A 243 -2.48 17.46 -23.57
C SER A 243 -2.17 16.22 -22.73
N GLY A 244 -1.99 16.37 -21.41
CA GLY A 244 -1.80 15.26 -20.48
C GLY A 244 -3.03 14.35 -20.39
N TRP A 245 -4.22 14.94 -20.31
CA TRP A 245 -5.49 14.20 -20.32
C TRP A 245 -5.72 13.49 -21.65
N ALA A 246 -5.47 14.16 -22.77
CA ALA A 246 -5.62 13.56 -24.10
C ALA A 246 -4.67 12.36 -24.30
N TYR A 247 -3.45 12.42 -23.74
CA TYR A 247 -2.51 11.30 -23.77
C TYR A 247 -3.03 10.08 -23.00
N LEU A 248 -3.62 10.29 -21.81
CA LEU A 248 -4.16 9.21 -21.00
C LEU A 248 -5.30 8.45 -21.71
N TYR A 249 -6.15 9.17 -22.44
CA TYR A 249 -7.33 8.61 -23.12
C TYR A 249 -7.10 8.21 -24.60
N LYS A 250 -5.86 8.26 -25.10
CA LYS A 250 -5.51 7.76 -26.43
C LYS A 250 -4.92 6.34 -26.32
N PRO A 251 -5.75 5.28 -26.25
CA PRO A 251 -5.26 3.92 -26.09
C PRO A 251 -4.51 3.47 -27.34
N ASP A 252 -3.26 3.01 -27.14
CA ASP A 252 -2.51 2.31 -28.17
C ASP A 252 -2.74 0.80 -28.05
N TRP A 253 -3.76 0.31 -28.75
CA TRP A 253 -4.18 -1.10 -28.72
C TRP A 253 -3.11 -2.06 -29.22
N SER A 254 -2.18 -1.60 -30.05
CA SER A 254 -1.06 -2.41 -30.56
C SER A 254 -0.21 -2.97 -29.43
N LYS A 255 -0.08 -2.21 -28.34
CA LYS A 255 0.73 -2.60 -27.20
C LYS A 255 0.14 -3.80 -26.44
N LEU A 256 -1.17 -4.05 -26.47
CA LEU A 256 -1.80 -5.18 -25.76
C LEU A 256 -1.28 -6.57 -26.16
N CYS A 257 -0.77 -6.71 -27.38
CA CYS A 257 -0.18 -7.96 -27.86
C CYS A 257 1.18 -8.26 -27.20
N THR A 258 1.75 -7.31 -26.45
CA THR A 258 3.05 -7.45 -25.80
C THR A 258 2.88 -8.04 -24.40
N LEU A 259 3.54 -9.17 -24.13
CA LEU A 259 3.48 -9.85 -22.83
C LEU A 259 3.94 -8.97 -21.64
N SER A 260 4.86 -8.03 -21.89
CA SER A 260 5.36 -7.10 -20.87
C SER A 260 4.26 -6.29 -20.18
N ILE A 261 3.17 -5.99 -20.87
CA ILE A 261 2.05 -5.23 -20.29
C ILE A 261 1.29 -6.09 -19.31
N TRP A 262 1.07 -7.37 -19.65
CA TRP A 262 0.37 -8.32 -18.80
C TRP A 262 1.18 -8.65 -17.55
N SER A 263 2.50 -8.83 -17.66
CA SER A 263 3.36 -9.05 -16.49
C SER A 263 3.41 -7.83 -15.57
N ASP A 264 3.50 -6.63 -16.13
CA ASP A 264 3.55 -5.40 -15.34
C ASP A 264 2.19 -5.08 -14.70
N ALA A 265 1.09 -5.35 -15.39
CA ALA A 265 -0.28 -5.24 -14.88
C ALA A 265 -0.52 -6.23 -13.73
N ALA A 266 -0.12 -7.50 -13.90
CA ALA A 266 -0.19 -8.50 -12.84
C ALA A 266 0.67 -8.10 -11.63
N GLY A 267 1.90 -7.62 -11.86
CA GLY A 267 2.77 -7.15 -10.77
C GLY A 267 2.18 -5.98 -9.99
N GLN A 268 1.53 -5.03 -10.67
CA GLN A 268 0.83 -3.91 -10.03
C GLN A 268 -0.37 -4.41 -9.20
N ALA A 269 -1.18 -5.30 -9.77
CA ALA A 269 -2.30 -5.96 -9.12
C ALA A 269 -1.88 -6.70 -7.83
N PHE A 270 -0.85 -7.53 -7.89
CA PHE A 270 -0.35 -8.25 -6.71
C PHE A 270 0.18 -7.33 -5.62
N THR A 271 0.89 -6.25 -5.99
CA THR A 271 1.40 -5.28 -5.02
C THR A 271 0.27 -4.61 -4.21
N GLN A 272 -0.90 -4.40 -4.83
CA GLN A 272 -2.07 -3.88 -4.14
C GLN A 272 -2.68 -4.89 -3.16
N GLN A 273 -2.72 -6.17 -3.52
CA GLN A 273 -3.24 -7.22 -2.65
C GLN A 273 -2.34 -7.44 -1.42
N ASP A 274 -1.02 -7.52 -1.60
CA ASP A 274 -0.07 -7.87 -0.52
C ASP A 274 -0.10 -6.89 0.67
N LEU A 275 -0.42 -5.62 0.42
CA LEU A 275 -0.59 -4.61 1.47
C LEU A 275 -1.81 -4.91 2.35
N LEU A 276 -2.87 -5.44 1.75
CA LEU A 276 -4.10 -5.85 2.44
C LEU A 276 -3.88 -7.12 3.29
N LYS A 277 -3.02 -8.04 2.84
CA LYS A 277 -2.68 -9.30 3.52
C LYS A 277 -2.01 -9.09 4.87
N THR A 278 -0.99 -8.22 4.90
CA THR A 278 -0.14 -8.00 6.08
C THR A 278 -0.94 -7.51 7.29
N LEU A 279 -2.03 -6.78 7.06
CA LEU A 279 -2.86 -6.21 8.13
C LEU A 279 -4.06 -7.06 8.52
N LEU A 280 -4.62 -7.87 7.61
CA LEU A 280 -5.71 -8.79 7.96
C LEU A 280 -5.24 -9.98 8.82
N LEU A 281 -3.95 -10.32 8.74
CA LEU A 281 -3.33 -11.44 9.44
C LEU A 281 -2.54 -11.03 10.70
N SER A 282 -2.42 -9.72 11.00
CA SER A 282 -1.82 -9.16 12.22
C SER A 282 -2.88 -8.85 13.27
#